data_AF-A0A1E3QRL6-F1
#
_entry.id   AF-A0A1E3QRL6-F1
#
_cell.length_a   1.000
_cell.length_b   1.000
_cell.length_c   1.000
_cell.angle_alpha   90.00
_cell.angle_beta   90.00
_cell.angle_gamma   90.00
#
_symmetry.space_group_name_H-M   'P 1'
#
loop_
_entity.id
_entity.type
_entity.pdbx_description
1 polymer ?
#
loop_
_entity_poly.entity_id
_entity_poly.type
_entity_poly.pdbx_seq_one_letter_code
_entity_poly.pdbx_strand_id
1 'polypeptide(L)'
;MPSDLNLKKSWHPSLLKNQRKIHELEQSALQEHRAITERGAEMTRERERLELLALQYGGAVPEHVKKKLTLGWMYDDKSDEPSVLPGAGESDEFLLGKRRVDTLVEKGKEKSQLERVMETGELPPAKLLHEDPMMKIMRSRQQHAAKMRSREGRALETFQ
;
A
#
# COMPACT_ATOMS: atom_id res chain seq x y z
N MET A 1 -35.42 34.99 -25.83
CA MET A 1 -34.79 35.59 -24.62
C MET A 1 -33.36 35.98 -24.95
N PRO A 2 -32.88 37.18 -24.61
CA PRO A 2 -31.52 37.60 -24.90
C PRO A 2 -30.54 36.78 -24.06
N SER A 3 -29.53 36.21 -24.69
CA SER A 3 -28.40 35.55 -24.01
C SER A 3 -27.67 36.55 -23.13
N ASP A 4 -27.33 36.15 -21.90
CA ASP A 4 -26.54 36.98 -20.98
C ASP A 4 -25.16 37.30 -21.61
N LEU A 5 -24.87 38.60 -21.71
CA LEU A 5 -23.67 39.15 -22.34
C LEU A 5 -22.40 38.78 -21.57
N ASN A 6 -22.52 38.54 -20.26
CA ASN A 6 -21.37 38.25 -19.39
C ASN A 6 -20.71 36.91 -19.71
N LEU A 7 -21.45 35.94 -20.25
CA LEU A 7 -20.89 34.66 -20.72
C LEU A 7 -19.92 34.82 -21.90
N LYS A 8 -19.91 35.99 -22.57
CA LYS A 8 -18.91 36.31 -23.61
C LYS A 8 -17.61 36.86 -23.03
N LYS A 9 -17.53 37.11 -21.72
CA LYS A 9 -16.35 37.65 -21.05
C LYS A 9 -15.50 36.51 -20.49
N SER A 10 -14.21 36.52 -20.80
CA SER A 10 -13.25 35.48 -20.42
C SER A 10 -12.99 35.38 -18.91
N TRP A 11 -13.23 36.45 -18.16
CA TRP A 11 -13.01 36.51 -16.71
C TRP A 11 -14.23 36.01 -15.91
N HIS A 12 -15.38 35.78 -16.53
CA HIS A 12 -16.60 35.43 -15.81
C HIS A 12 -16.50 34.03 -15.16
N PRO A 13 -16.77 33.87 -13.86
CA PRO A 13 -16.54 32.60 -13.15
C PRO A 13 -17.51 31.50 -13.58
N SER A 14 -18.70 31.84 -14.09
CA SER A 14 -19.68 30.84 -14.56
C SER A 14 -19.31 30.20 -15.91
N LEU A 15 -18.28 30.70 -16.61
CA LEU A 15 -17.83 30.08 -17.84
C LEU A 15 -17.25 28.70 -17.54
N LEU A 16 -17.72 27.65 -18.24
CA LEU A 16 -17.28 26.26 -18.04
C LEU A 16 -15.75 26.10 -18.05
N LYS A 17 -15.04 26.88 -18.87
CA LYS A 17 -13.57 26.88 -18.93
C LYS A 17 -12.93 27.34 -17.61
N ASN A 18 -13.52 28.33 -16.95
CA ASN A 18 -13.02 28.87 -15.70
C ASN A 18 -13.38 27.98 -14.53
N GLN A 19 -14.61 27.44 -14.51
CA GLN A 19 -15.01 26.43 -13.53
C GLN A 19 -14.08 25.22 -13.54
N ARG A 20 -13.69 24.73 -14.74
CA ARG A 20 -12.70 23.65 -14.87
C ARG A 20 -11.35 24.02 -14.28
N LYS A 21 -10.82 25.20 -14.60
CA LYS A 21 -9.54 25.68 -14.04
C LYS A 21 -9.59 25.81 -12.51
N ILE A 22 -10.67 26.37 -11.97
CA ILE A 22 -10.88 26.50 -10.53
C ILE A 22 -10.90 25.10 -9.89
N HIS A 23 -11.66 24.17 -10.46
CA HIS A 23 -11.76 22.81 -9.96
C HIS A 23 -10.42 22.05 -10.03
N GLU A 24 -9.64 22.22 -11.09
CA GLU A 24 -8.29 21.63 -11.19
C GLU A 24 -7.36 22.17 -10.10
N LEU A 25 -7.37 23.48 -9.85
CA LEU A 25 -6.58 24.11 -8.79
C LEU A 25 -7.04 23.70 -7.39
N GLU A 26 -8.35 23.58 -7.17
CA GLU A 26 -8.91 23.07 -5.91
C GLU A 26 -8.50 21.62 -5.70
N GLN A 27 -8.53 20.79 -6.75
CA GLN A 27 -8.09 19.40 -6.67
C GLN A 27 -6.59 19.28 -6.37
N SER A 28 -5.73 20.10 -7.00
CA SER A 28 -4.30 20.08 -6.70
C SER A 28 -4.03 20.55 -5.26
N ALA A 29 -4.70 21.61 -4.80
CA ALA A 29 -4.58 22.10 -3.43
C ALA A 29 -5.04 21.04 -2.40
N LEU A 30 -6.12 20.30 -2.70
CA LEU A 30 -6.58 19.20 -1.87
C LEU A 30 -5.58 18.03 -1.83
N GLN A 31 -4.90 17.73 -2.94
CA GLN A 31 -3.85 16.70 -2.97
C GLN A 31 -2.63 17.11 -2.14
N GLU A 32 -2.17 18.35 -2.27
CA GLU A 32 -1.08 18.88 -1.46
C GLU A 32 -1.43 18.87 0.03
N HIS A 33 -2.64 19.31 0.38
CA HIS A 33 -3.12 19.25 1.75
C HIS A 33 -3.14 17.80 2.28
N ARG A 34 -3.62 16.83 1.48
CA ARG A 34 -3.60 15.41 1.86
C ARG A 34 -2.18 14.91 2.12
N ALA A 35 -1.23 15.20 1.24
CA ALA A 35 0.16 14.81 1.42
C ALA A 35 0.79 15.42 2.69
N ILE A 36 0.47 16.69 2.99
CA ILE A 36 0.92 17.34 4.23
C ILE A 36 0.29 16.68 5.45
N THR A 37 -1.01 16.36 5.41
CA THR A 37 -1.68 15.69 6.53
C THR A 37 -1.14 14.30 6.79
N GLU A 38 -0.81 13.55 5.75
CA GLU A 38 -0.22 12.21 5.87
C GLU A 38 1.17 12.28 6.51
N ARG A 39 2.04 13.16 6.02
CA ARG A 39 3.36 13.43 6.64
C ARG A 39 3.21 13.90 8.09
N GLY A 40 2.23 14.75 8.37
CA GLY A 40 1.90 15.19 9.73
C GLY A 40 1.54 14.01 10.65
N ALA A 41 0.70 13.11 10.16
CA ALA A 41 0.31 11.91 10.89
C ALA A 41 1.47 10.91 11.09
N GLU A 42 2.40 10.80 10.13
CA GLU A 42 3.62 10.01 10.29
C GLU A 42 4.50 10.58 11.41
N MET A 43 4.74 11.89 11.43
CA MET A 43 5.51 12.53 12.49
C MET A 43 4.86 12.37 13.87
N THR A 44 3.53 12.45 13.98
CA THR A 44 2.86 12.22 15.27
C THR A 44 2.99 10.77 15.72
N ARG A 45 2.83 9.80 14.81
CA ARG A 45 3.05 8.36 15.10
C ARG A 45 4.48 8.09 15.55
N GLU A 46 5.47 8.71 14.91
CA GLU A 46 6.88 8.61 15.32
C GLU A 46 7.10 9.17 16.72
N ARG A 47 6.53 10.34 17.03
CA ARG A 47 6.59 10.93 18.38
C ARG A 47 5.94 10.05 19.43
N GLU A 48 4.74 9.56 19.18
CA GLU A 48 4.01 8.63 20.07
C GLU A 48 4.85 7.36 20.33
N ARG A 49 5.45 6.79 19.28
CA ARG A 49 6.33 5.62 19.43
C ARG A 49 7.55 5.91 20.28
N LEU A 50 8.19 7.06 20.08
CA LEU A 50 9.34 7.49 20.87
C LEU A 50 8.97 7.76 22.33
N GLU A 51 7.80 8.34 22.58
CA GLU A 51 7.26 8.55 23.92
C GLU A 51 7.02 7.23 24.66
N LEU A 52 6.39 6.25 24.00
CA LEU A 52 6.20 4.91 24.57
C LEU A 52 7.53 4.23 24.93
N LEU A 53 8.55 4.35 24.07
CA LEU A 53 9.89 3.85 24.37
C LEU A 53 10.53 4.60 25.54
N ALA A 54 10.37 5.92 25.61
CA ALA A 54 10.89 6.72 26.70
C ALA A 54 10.26 6.30 28.04
N LEU A 55 8.94 6.04 28.07
CA LEU A 55 8.22 5.51 29.22
C LEU A 55 8.69 4.10 29.60
N GLN A 56 8.91 3.22 28.62
CA GLN A 56 9.36 1.85 28.87
C GLN A 56 10.77 1.79 29.50
N TYR A 57 11.70 2.64 29.04
CA TYR A 57 13.11 2.59 29.43
C TYR A 57 13.56 3.73 30.35
N GLY A 58 12.63 4.52 30.90
CA GLY A 58 12.93 5.57 31.89
C GLY A 58 13.85 6.69 31.36
N GLY A 59 13.78 6.99 30.06
CA GLY A 59 14.56 8.07 29.41
C GLY A 59 15.84 7.62 28.71
N ALA A 60 16.36 6.42 28.97
CA ALA A 60 17.54 5.87 28.29
C ALA A 60 17.19 4.60 27.51
N VAL A 61 16.75 4.77 26.26
CA VAL A 61 16.48 3.62 25.38
C VAL A 61 17.81 2.89 25.12
N PRO A 62 17.90 1.58 25.44
CA PRO A 62 19.14 0.84 25.28
C PRO A 62 19.51 0.67 23.80
N GLU A 63 20.80 0.62 23.52
CA GLU A 63 21.36 0.71 22.16
C GLU A 63 20.84 -0.40 21.22
N HIS A 64 20.64 -1.62 21.74
CA HIS A 64 20.11 -2.74 20.96
C HIS A 64 18.68 -2.50 20.48
N VAL A 65 17.85 -1.80 21.25
CA VAL A 65 16.46 -1.45 20.85
C VAL A 65 16.48 -0.34 19.80
N LYS A 66 17.37 0.66 19.94
CA LYS A 66 17.55 1.72 18.93
C LYS A 66 18.00 1.13 17.58
N LYS A 67 18.98 0.23 17.59
CA LYS A 67 19.49 -0.47 16.40
C LYS A 67 18.38 -1.28 15.72
N LYS A 68 17.55 -2.00 16.49
CA LYS A 68 16.39 -2.73 15.96
C LYS A 68 15.32 -1.80 15.37
N LEU A 69 15.09 -0.61 15.92
CA LEU A 69 14.12 0.32 15.34
C LEU A 69 14.58 0.93 14.01
N THR A 70 15.84 1.35 13.91
CA THR A 70 16.34 2.10 12.74
C THR A 70 16.77 1.20 11.60
N LEU A 71 17.42 0.09 11.94
CA LEU A 71 18.04 -0.84 10.99
C LEU A 71 17.33 -2.21 11.00
N GLY A 72 16.24 -2.36 11.75
CA GLY A 72 15.48 -3.62 11.82
C GLY A 72 15.05 -4.09 10.44
N TRP A 73 14.52 -3.20 9.60
CA TRP A 73 14.14 -3.55 8.23
C TRP A 73 15.31 -4.10 7.38
N MET A 74 16.57 -3.79 7.71
CA MET A 74 17.76 -4.22 7.00
C MET A 74 18.37 -5.51 7.59
N TYR A 75 18.16 -5.76 8.89
CA TYR A 75 18.77 -6.89 9.62
C TYR A 75 17.76 -7.97 10.07
N ASP A 76 16.45 -7.70 10.05
CA ASP A 76 15.40 -8.68 10.33
C ASP A 76 15.19 -9.66 9.17
N ASP A 77 15.75 -9.39 7.98
CA ASP A 77 15.56 -10.25 6.81
C ASP A 77 16.30 -11.60 6.93
N LYS A 78 17.19 -11.78 7.92
CA LYS A 78 18.10 -12.93 8.03
C LYS A 78 18.52 -13.38 9.43
N SER A 79 17.88 -12.96 10.51
CA SER A 79 18.24 -13.46 11.85
C SER A 79 17.25 -14.51 12.36
N ASP A 80 17.64 -15.78 12.16
CA ASP A 80 17.37 -16.92 13.05
C ASP A 80 15.94 -17.45 13.24
N GLU A 81 14.97 -17.07 12.40
CA GLU A 81 13.68 -17.77 12.33
C GLU A 81 13.67 -18.71 11.11
N PRO A 82 13.25 -20.00 11.24
CA PRO A 82 13.05 -20.89 10.10
C PRO A 82 11.91 -20.33 9.24
N SER A 83 12.26 -19.41 8.35
CA SER A 83 11.33 -18.75 7.45
C SER A 83 10.50 -19.78 6.70
N VAL A 84 9.18 -19.65 6.85
CA VAL A 84 8.14 -20.45 6.19
C VAL A 84 8.13 -20.22 4.66
N LEU A 85 9.02 -19.38 4.14
CA LEU A 85 9.24 -19.20 2.70
C LEU A 85 10.26 -20.23 2.19
N PRO A 86 9.88 -21.09 1.22
CA PRO A 86 10.81 -22.04 0.63
C PRO A 86 11.87 -21.26 -0.18
N GLY A 87 13.11 -21.23 0.32
CA GLY A 87 14.27 -20.67 -0.37
C GLY A 87 15.09 -19.63 0.40
N ALA A 88 14.59 -19.06 1.51
CA ALA A 88 15.34 -18.05 2.27
C ALA A 88 16.61 -18.64 2.92
N GLY A 89 16.49 -19.82 3.56
CA GLY A 89 17.64 -20.53 4.15
C GLY A 89 18.59 -21.17 3.13
N GLU A 90 18.14 -21.41 1.90
CA GLU A 90 18.99 -21.98 0.86
C GLU A 90 20.07 -20.97 0.41
N SER A 91 19.73 -19.67 0.40
CA SER A 91 20.62 -18.60 -0.06
C SER A 91 21.92 -18.47 0.75
N ASP A 92 21.84 -18.58 2.09
CA ASP A 92 23.02 -18.45 2.95
C ASP A 92 23.92 -19.70 2.88
N GLU A 93 23.35 -20.88 2.67
CA GLU A 93 24.12 -22.10 2.49
C GLU A 93 24.91 -22.12 1.16
N PHE A 94 24.39 -21.48 0.11
CA PHE A 94 25.12 -21.26 -1.14
C PHE A 94 26.24 -20.22 -0.97
N LEU A 95 26.00 -19.13 -0.22
CA LEU A 95 27.02 -18.12 0.07
C LEU A 95 28.16 -18.66 0.96
N LEU A 96 27.86 -19.56 1.89
CA LEU A 96 28.87 -20.27 2.71
C LEU A 96 29.47 -21.50 2.01
N GLY A 97 29.08 -21.80 0.76
CA GLY A 97 29.62 -22.91 -0.02
C GLY A 97 29.28 -24.30 0.50
N LYS A 98 28.30 -24.42 1.42
CA LYS A 98 27.82 -25.70 1.96
C LYS A 98 26.97 -26.47 0.95
N ARG A 99 26.37 -25.77 -0.01
CA ARG A 99 25.62 -26.35 -1.14
C ARG A 99 26.17 -25.85 -2.48
N ARG A 100 26.12 -26.69 -3.52
CA ARG A 100 26.60 -26.37 -4.88
C ARG A 100 25.51 -25.69 -5.69
N VAL A 101 25.87 -24.64 -6.42
CA VAL A 101 24.97 -23.83 -7.28
C VAL A 101 24.28 -24.68 -8.35
N ASP A 102 24.89 -25.79 -8.77
CA ASP A 102 24.34 -26.73 -9.75
C ASP A 102 22.94 -27.24 -9.36
N THR A 103 22.70 -27.45 -8.06
CA THR A 103 21.38 -27.90 -7.56
C THR A 103 20.28 -26.85 -7.73
N LEU A 104 20.64 -25.56 -7.74
CA LEU A 104 19.70 -24.47 -7.99
C LEU A 104 19.38 -24.35 -9.49
N VAL A 105 20.37 -24.61 -10.34
CA VAL A 105 20.18 -24.66 -11.80
C VAL A 105 19.33 -25.85 -12.21
N GLU A 106 19.48 -27.00 -11.55
CA GLU A 106 18.64 -28.18 -11.77
C GLU A 106 17.19 -27.95 -11.31
N LYS A 107 16.97 -27.33 -10.14
CA LYS A 107 15.63 -26.92 -9.67
C LYS A 107 15.01 -25.82 -10.54
N GLY A 108 15.81 -24.88 -11.06
CA GLY A 108 15.37 -23.80 -11.94
C GLY A 108 14.92 -24.26 -13.34
N LYS A 109 15.14 -25.54 -13.70
CA LYS A 109 14.55 -26.14 -14.90
C LYS A 109 13.08 -26.52 -14.71
N GLU A 110 12.59 -26.54 -13.47
CA GLU A 110 11.15 -26.55 -13.22
C GLU A 110 10.61 -25.16 -13.51
N LYS A 111 9.94 -25.01 -14.67
CA LYS A 111 9.33 -23.75 -15.10
C LYS A 111 8.54 -23.13 -13.95
N SER A 112 8.85 -21.87 -13.64
CA SER A 112 8.10 -21.14 -12.62
C SER A 112 6.61 -21.14 -13.00
N GLN A 113 5.72 -21.19 -12.01
CA GLN A 113 4.27 -21.24 -12.30
C GLN A 113 3.83 -20.04 -13.16
N LEU A 114 4.49 -18.89 -13.01
CA LEU A 114 4.31 -17.70 -13.84
C LEU A 114 4.66 -17.95 -15.33
N GLU A 115 5.80 -18.57 -15.61
CA GLU A 115 6.17 -18.95 -16.98
C GLU A 115 5.22 -19.99 -17.56
N ARG A 116 4.76 -20.95 -16.75
CA ARG A 116 3.79 -21.96 -17.19
C ARG A 116 2.44 -21.33 -17.56
N VAL A 117 1.97 -20.34 -16.79
CA VAL A 117 0.73 -19.58 -17.10
C VAL A 117 0.90 -18.75 -18.38
N MET A 118 2.07 -18.17 -18.62
CA MET A 118 2.35 -17.42 -19.85
C MET A 118 2.44 -18.31 -21.09
N GLU A 119 2.87 -19.56 -20.94
CA GLU A 119 3.14 -20.48 -22.04
C GLU A 119 1.94 -21.40 -22.37
N THR A 120 1.18 -21.87 -21.38
CA THR A 120 0.01 -22.75 -21.60
C THR A 120 -1.33 -22.04 -21.49
N GLY A 121 -1.38 -20.82 -20.94
CA GLY A 121 -2.63 -20.07 -20.72
C GLY A 121 -3.57 -20.70 -19.68
N GLU A 122 -3.14 -21.76 -18.99
CA GLU A 122 -3.93 -22.43 -17.97
C GLU A 122 -3.85 -21.64 -16.66
N LEU A 123 -4.99 -21.14 -16.20
CA LEU A 123 -5.10 -20.40 -14.95
C LEU A 123 -4.74 -21.30 -13.75
N PRO A 124 -3.95 -20.81 -12.77
CA PRO A 124 -3.61 -21.57 -11.59
C PRO A 124 -4.85 -21.90 -10.75
N PRO A 125 -4.82 -22.97 -9.91
CA PRO A 125 -5.96 -23.40 -9.13
C PRO A 125 -6.51 -22.25 -8.25
N ALA A 126 -7.84 -22.13 -8.18
CA ALA A 126 -8.57 -20.99 -7.60
C ALA A 126 -8.15 -20.58 -6.16
N LYS A 127 -7.50 -21.48 -5.40
CA LYS A 127 -6.96 -21.19 -4.07
C LYS A 127 -5.82 -20.17 -4.08
N LEU A 128 -5.05 -20.10 -5.17
CA LEU A 128 -3.93 -19.17 -5.32
C LEU A 128 -4.36 -17.79 -5.86
N LEU A 129 -5.46 -17.75 -6.63
CA LEU A 129 -6.08 -16.49 -7.08
C LEU A 129 -6.75 -15.71 -5.94
N HIS A 130 -7.03 -16.38 -4.81
CA HIS A 130 -7.65 -15.77 -3.63
C HIS A 130 -6.70 -14.81 -2.89
N GLU A 131 -5.39 -15.04 -3.02
CA GLU A 131 -4.35 -14.30 -2.30
C GLU A 131 -3.60 -13.29 -3.18
N ASP A 132 -4.02 -13.09 -4.43
CA ASP A 132 -3.47 -12.07 -5.33
C ASP A 132 -3.78 -10.65 -4.77
N PRO A 133 -2.77 -9.77 -4.63
CA PRO A 133 -2.97 -8.39 -4.20
C PRO A 133 -4.05 -7.65 -5.00
N MET A 134 -4.21 -7.95 -6.29
CA MET A 134 -5.21 -7.30 -7.14
C MET A 134 -6.65 -7.72 -6.75
N MET A 135 -6.85 -8.99 -6.40
CA MET A 135 -8.15 -9.50 -5.93
C MET A 135 -8.50 -8.96 -4.53
N LYS A 136 -7.49 -8.78 -3.66
CA LYS A 136 -7.65 -8.12 -2.35
C LYS A 136 -8.12 -6.67 -2.50
N ILE A 137 -7.55 -5.93 -3.44
CA ILE A 137 -7.95 -4.54 -3.74
C ILE A 137 -9.38 -4.50 -4.29
N MET A 138 -9.73 -5.39 -5.22
CA MET A 138 -11.08 -5.46 -5.79
C MET A 138 -12.14 -5.78 -4.71
N ARG A 139 -11.84 -6.73 -3.81
CA ARG A 139 -12.71 -7.11 -2.69
C ARG A 139 -12.86 -5.97 -1.68
N SER A 140 -11.77 -5.27 -1.35
CA SER A 140 -11.78 -4.08 -0.49
C SER A 140 -12.65 -2.95 -1.08
N ARG A 141 -12.53 -2.69 -2.39
CA ARG A 141 -13.35 -1.72 -3.11
C ARG A 141 -14.83 -2.09 -3.08
N GLN A 142 -15.16 -3.37 -3.26
CA GLN A 142 -16.54 -3.86 -3.22
C GLN A 142 -17.13 -3.75 -1.81
N GLN A 143 -16.36 -4.08 -0.77
CA GLN A 143 -16.78 -3.92 0.62
C GLN A 143 -17.01 -2.46 0.99
N HIS A 144 -16.13 -1.56 0.54
CA HIS A 144 -16.30 -0.12 0.72
C HIS A 144 -17.60 0.37 0.04
N ALA A 145 -17.85 -0.03 -1.21
CA ALA A 145 -19.08 0.29 -1.93
C ALA A 145 -20.33 -0.25 -1.21
N ALA A 146 -20.29 -1.50 -0.73
CA ALA A 146 -21.39 -2.11 0.03
C ALA A 146 -21.62 -1.39 1.37
N LYS A 147 -20.56 -0.95 2.05
CA LYS A 147 -20.64 -0.18 3.30
C LYS A 147 -21.29 1.19 3.06
N MET A 148 -20.98 1.85 1.96
CA MET A 148 -21.63 3.10 1.57
C MET A 148 -23.12 2.88 1.27
N ARG A 149 -23.47 1.84 0.52
CA ARG A 149 -24.88 1.49 0.23
C ARG A 149 -25.66 1.12 1.50
N SER A 150 -25.04 0.42 2.46
CA SER A 150 -25.65 0.10 3.76
C SER A 150 -25.84 1.34 4.65
N ARG A 151 -24.94 2.33 4.54
CA ARG A 151 -25.09 3.62 5.24
C ARG A 151 -26.20 4.45 4.63
N GLU A 152 -26.34 4.43 3.30
CA GLU A 152 -27.45 5.06 2.59
C GLU A 152 -28.79 4.44 2.96
N GLY A 153 -28.89 3.10 2.99
CA GLY A 153 -30.11 2.41 3.43
C GLY A 153 -30.51 2.73 4.88
N ARG A 154 -29.55 2.71 5.81
CA ARG A 154 -29.80 3.07 7.22
C ARG A 154 -30.15 4.54 7.41
N ALA A 155 -29.58 5.44 6.61
CA ALA A 155 -29.93 6.85 6.65
C ALA A 155 -31.37 7.09 6.20
N LEU A 156 -31.91 6.25 5.31
CA LEU A 156 -33.31 6.35 4.87
C LEU A 156 -34.28 5.75 5.90
N GLU A 157 -33.89 4.71 6.64
CA GLU A 157 -34.69 4.13 7.73
C GLU A 157 -34.81 5.06 8.96
N THR A 158 -33.85 5.97 9.18
CA THR A 158 -33.89 6.94 10.29
C THR A 158 -34.80 8.16 10.03
N PHE A 159 -35.42 8.26 8.85
CA PHE A 159 -36.29 9.38 8.45
C PHE A 159 -37.77 9.01 8.29
N GLN A 160 -38.20 7.88 8.86
CA GLN A 160 -39.59 7.46 8.95
C GLN A 160 -40.01 7.29 10.42
#